data_AF-A0A4R8CFZ6-F1
#
_entry.id   AF-A0A4R8CFZ6-F1
#
_cell.length_a   1.000
_cell.length_b   1.000
_cell.length_c   1.000
_cell.angle_alpha   90.00
_cell.angle_beta   90.00
_cell.angle_gamma   90.00
#
_symmetry.space_group_name_H-M   'P 1'
#
loop_
_entity.id
_entity.type
_entity.pdbx_description
1 polymer ?
#
loop_
_entity_poly.entity_id
_entity_poly.type
_entity_poly.pdbx_seq_one_letter_code
_entity_poly.pdbx_strand_id
1 'polypeptide(L)'
;MTTLDWTLLVAYFVLMVLIGLRSRTKIKTVVDLVAATMGPIAIPLMLGLLPWFRRSGLRAALASWAIGLIAWAIVKYGAGSTDQTVVVALPLATSLVVYIGLGVLLPENRSEVDDLVDSLNTDPDETAARPAAVLS
;
A
#
# COMPACT_ATOMS: atom_id res chain seq x y z
N MET A 1 14.37 -18.19 20.20
CA MET A 1 14.97 -17.95 18.87
C MET A 1 16.24 -18.78 18.83
N THR A 2 16.25 -19.81 17.99
CA THR A 2 17.24 -20.88 17.99
C THR A 2 18.42 -20.54 17.08
N THR A 3 19.53 -21.28 17.19
CA THR A 3 20.74 -21.11 16.35
C THR A 3 20.44 -21.24 14.84
N LEU A 4 19.35 -21.92 14.47
CA LEU A 4 18.87 -22.05 13.10
C LEU A 4 18.32 -20.73 12.55
N ASP A 5 17.66 -19.92 13.39
CA ASP A 5 17.16 -18.57 13.03
C ASP A 5 18.34 -17.65 12.69
N TRP A 6 19.36 -17.67 13.53
CA TRP A 6 20.57 -16.85 13.34
C TRP A 6 21.35 -17.28 12.08
N THR A 7 21.46 -18.60 11.85
CA THR A 7 22.13 -19.14 10.65
C THR A 7 21.40 -18.74 9.37
N LEU A 8 20.07 -18.81 9.36
CA LEU A 8 19.27 -18.39 8.20
C LEU A 8 19.41 -16.90 7.92
N LEU A 9 19.41 -16.05 8.96
CA LEU A 9 19.61 -14.61 8.79
C LEU A 9 20.98 -14.28 8.18
N VAL A 10 22.04 -14.89 8.71
CA VAL A 10 23.40 -14.68 8.21
C VAL A 10 23.55 -15.22 6.79
N ALA A 11 23.05 -16.42 6.52
CA ALA A 11 23.08 -17.01 5.18
C ALA A 11 22.31 -16.16 4.16
N TYR A 12 21.12 -15.68 4.52
CA TYR A 12 20.32 -14.79 3.69
C TYR A 12 21.04 -13.45 3.43
N PHE A 13 21.63 -12.84 4.45
CA PHE A 13 22.38 -11.60 4.32
C PHE A 13 23.58 -11.76 3.37
N VAL A 14 24.38 -12.81 3.56
CA VAL A 14 25.53 -13.10 2.70
C VAL A 14 25.08 -13.36 1.26
N LEU A 15 23.99 -14.12 1.07
CA LEU A 15 23.39 -14.35 -0.25
C LEU A 15 22.97 -13.04 -0.92
N MET A 16 22.32 -12.13 -0.19
CA MET A 16 21.85 -10.84 -0.71
C MET A 16 23.03 -9.94 -1.12
N VAL A 17 24.09 -9.89 -0.29
CA VAL A 17 25.34 -9.19 -0.61
C VAL A 17 26.04 -9.80 -1.83
N LEU A 18 26.09 -11.14 -1.93
CA LEU A 18 26.70 -11.84 -3.05
C LEU A 18 25.98 -11.52 -4.38
N ILE A 19 24.65 -11.52 -4.37
CA ILE A 19 23.82 -11.15 -5.53
C ILE A 19 24.07 -9.68 -5.91
N GLY A 20 24.12 -8.78 -4.92
CA GLY A 20 24.42 -7.36 -5.15
C GLY A 20 25.80 -7.13 -5.76
N LEU A 21 26.83 -7.81 -5.24
CA LEU A 21 28.21 -7.72 -5.73
C LEU A 21 28.39 -8.30 -7.14
N ARG A 22 27.59 -9.30 -7.53
CA ARG A 22 27.61 -9.86 -8.89
C ARG A 22 26.85 -9.00 -9.90
N SER A 23 25.89 -8.19 -9.44
CA SER A 23 24.96 -7.45 -10.29
C SER A 23 25.38 -6.00 -10.58
N ARG A 24 26.66 -5.63 -10.40
CA ARG A 24 27.15 -4.23 -10.52
C ARG A 24 26.75 -3.53 -11.83
N THR A 25 26.45 -4.27 -12.89
CA THR A 25 26.10 -3.74 -14.21
C THR A 25 24.61 -3.39 -14.41
N LYS A 26 23.69 -3.78 -13.51
CA LYS A 26 22.22 -3.57 -13.71
C LYS A 26 21.46 -2.93 -12.53
N ILE A 27 22.16 -2.40 -11.54
CA ILE A 27 21.54 -1.81 -10.33
C ILE A 27 20.61 -0.65 -10.67
N LYS A 28 20.93 0.17 -11.69
CA LYS A 28 20.10 1.30 -12.10
C LYS A 28 18.67 0.90 -12.47
N THR A 29 18.48 -0.21 -13.16
CA THR A 29 17.12 -0.66 -13.54
C THR A 29 16.28 -1.02 -12.33
N VAL A 30 16.89 -1.63 -11.31
CA VAL A 30 16.19 -1.98 -10.06
C VAL A 30 15.85 -0.73 -9.27
N VAL A 31 16.77 0.23 -9.18
CA VAL A 31 16.53 1.52 -8.52
C VAL A 31 15.41 2.29 -9.22
N ASP A 32 15.44 2.37 -10.55
CA ASP A 32 14.39 3.01 -11.33
C ASP A 32 13.01 2.33 -11.11
N LEU A 33 12.98 1.00 -11.01
CA LEU A 33 11.75 0.24 -10.72
C LEU A 33 11.22 0.53 -9.31
N VAL A 34 12.10 0.50 -8.30
CA VAL A 34 11.71 0.78 -6.90
C VAL A 34 11.21 2.22 -6.77
N ALA A 35 11.93 3.19 -7.34
CA ALA A 35 11.50 4.59 -7.33
C ALA A 35 10.13 4.77 -7.98
N ALA A 36 9.85 4.04 -9.07
CA ALA A 36 8.58 4.11 -9.76
C ALA A 36 7.44 3.37 -9.07
N THR A 37 7.69 2.29 -8.35
CA THR A 37 6.64 1.50 -7.69
C THR A 37 6.21 2.11 -6.36
N MET A 38 7.11 2.80 -5.66
CA MET A 38 6.80 3.46 -4.38
C MET A 38 5.77 4.58 -4.53
N GLY A 39 5.75 5.28 -5.66
CA GLY A 39 4.81 6.37 -5.92
C GLY A 39 3.34 5.92 -5.95
N PRO A 40 2.93 5.03 -6.88
CA PRO A 40 1.58 4.52 -7.00
C PRO A 40 1.01 3.91 -5.71
N ILE A 41 1.84 3.28 -4.88
CA ILE A 41 1.43 2.68 -3.60
C ILE A 41 1.09 3.76 -2.57
N ALA A 42 1.85 4.85 -2.54
CA ALA A 42 1.66 5.91 -1.56
C ALA A 42 0.32 6.63 -1.71
N ILE A 43 -0.21 6.74 -2.94
CA ILE A 43 -1.46 7.47 -3.23
C ILE A 43 -2.68 6.91 -2.47
N PRO A 44 -3.08 5.64 -2.66
CA PRO A 44 -4.23 5.08 -1.97
C PRO A 44 -4.00 4.98 -0.46
N LEU A 45 -2.75 4.83 -0.01
CA LEU A 45 -2.43 4.84 1.43
C LEU A 45 -2.65 6.23 2.03
N MET A 46 -2.12 7.28 1.41
CA MET A 46 -2.27 8.66 1.88
C MET A 46 -3.70 9.15 1.76
N LEU A 47 -4.35 8.93 0.61
CA LEU A 47 -5.71 9.38 0.38
C LEU A 47 -6.73 8.52 1.13
N GLY A 48 -6.53 7.22 1.25
CA GLY A 48 -7.44 6.33 1.99
C GLY A 48 -7.55 6.67 3.48
N LEU A 49 -6.55 7.35 4.05
CA LEU A 49 -6.59 7.89 5.41
C LEU A 49 -7.45 9.15 5.54
N LEU A 50 -7.74 9.87 4.43
CA LEU A 50 -8.58 11.07 4.48
C LEU A 50 -10.06 10.66 4.64
N PRO A 51 -10.82 11.32 5.55
CA PRO A 51 -12.24 11.05 5.74
C PRO A 51 -13.08 11.16 4.46
N TRP A 52 -12.69 12.05 3.54
CA TRP A 52 -13.35 12.25 2.25
C TRP A 52 -13.20 11.08 1.27
N PHE A 53 -12.13 10.30 1.38
CA PHE A 53 -11.84 9.15 0.51
C PHE A 53 -12.03 7.80 1.22
N ARG A 54 -12.59 7.77 2.44
CA ARG A 54 -12.91 6.52 3.18
C ARG A 54 -13.83 5.56 2.39
N ARG A 55 -14.60 6.07 1.43
CA ARG A 55 -15.46 5.29 0.52
C ARG A 55 -14.73 4.74 -0.71
N SER A 56 -13.50 5.19 -0.96
CA SER A 56 -12.64 4.68 -2.03
C SER A 56 -12.03 3.36 -1.57
N GLY A 57 -12.78 2.28 -1.73
CA GLY A 57 -12.46 0.96 -1.20
C GLY A 57 -11.20 0.31 -1.80
N LEU A 58 -10.93 -0.92 -1.34
CA LEU A 58 -9.76 -1.72 -1.74
C LEU A 58 -9.64 -1.88 -3.27
N ARG A 59 -10.78 -1.94 -3.98
CA ARG A 59 -10.78 -2.07 -5.44
C ARG A 59 -10.16 -0.85 -6.13
N ALA A 60 -10.50 0.36 -5.69
CA ALA A 60 -9.93 1.59 -6.23
C ALA A 60 -8.42 1.69 -5.93
N ALA A 61 -8.00 1.25 -4.72
CA ALA A 61 -6.59 1.19 -4.34
C ALA A 61 -5.79 0.24 -5.25
N LEU A 62 -6.23 -1.01 -5.40
CA LEU A 62 -5.56 -2.01 -6.24
C LEU A 62 -5.55 -1.61 -7.72
N ALA A 63 -6.67 -1.09 -8.23
CA ALA A 63 -6.76 -0.63 -9.61
C ALA A 63 -5.83 0.56 -9.89
N SER A 64 -5.80 1.56 -9.01
CA SER A 64 -4.90 2.72 -9.16
C SER A 64 -3.43 2.33 -9.11
N TRP A 65 -3.07 1.40 -8.22
CA TRP A 65 -1.72 0.85 -8.14
C TRP A 65 -1.35 0.10 -9.42
N ALA A 66 -2.19 -0.82 -9.88
CA ALA A 66 -1.95 -1.62 -11.07
C ALA A 66 -1.84 -0.75 -12.32
N ILE A 67 -2.74 0.22 -12.49
CA ILE A 67 -2.71 1.15 -13.63
C ILE A 67 -1.47 2.05 -13.58
N GLY A 68 -1.03 2.47 -12.39
CA GLY A 68 0.25 3.16 -12.21
C GLY A 68 1.44 2.35 -12.72
N LEU A 69 1.53 1.07 -12.35
CA LEU A 69 2.60 0.18 -12.83
C LEU A 69 2.55 -0.05 -14.34
N ILE A 70 1.35 -0.17 -14.91
CA ILE A 70 1.19 -0.30 -16.36
C ILE A 70 1.67 0.99 -17.06
N ALA A 71 1.27 2.15 -16.55
CA ALA A 71 1.74 3.44 -17.09
C ALA A 71 3.27 3.55 -17.02
N TRP A 72 3.89 3.13 -15.91
CA TRP A 72 5.35 3.08 -15.79
C TRP A 72 5.99 2.19 -16.84
N ALA A 73 5.48 0.97 -17.00
CA ALA A 73 6.00 0.02 -17.97
C ALA A 73 5.92 0.59 -19.41
N ILE A 74 4.81 1.26 -19.75
CA ILE A 74 4.63 1.93 -21.04
C ILE A 74 5.66 3.05 -21.22
N VAL A 75 5.87 3.91 -20.22
CA VAL A 75 6.83 5.02 -20.30
C VAL A 75 8.27 4.50 -20.44
N LYS A 76 8.63 3.50 -19.63
CA LYS A 76 10.00 2.98 -19.57
C LYS A 76 10.36 2.13 -20.78
N TYR A 77 9.47 1.22 -21.19
CA TYR A 77 9.75 0.24 -22.24
C TYR A 77 9.10 0.57 -23.58
N GLY A 78 7.90 1.17 -23.59
CA GLY A 78 7.21 1.57 -24.81
C GLY A 78 7.75 2.86 -25.41
N ALA A 79 7.88 3.91 -24.58
CA ALA A 79 8.39 5.22 -25.02
C ALA A 79 9.92 5.35 -24.92
N GLY A 80 10.60 4.43 -24.21
CA GLY A 80 12.05 4.46 -24.04
C GLY A 80 12.56 5.66 -23.24
N SER A 81 11.69 6.33 -22.48
CA SER A 81 12.04 7.53 -21.72
C SER A 81 13.08 7.20 -20.65
N THR A 82 14.19 7.95 -20.67
CA THR A 82 15.26 7.83 -19.68
C THR A 82 15.17 8.94 -18.61
N ASP A 83 14.33 9.95 -18.85
CA ASP A 83 14.09 11.03 -17.90
C ASP A 83 13.36 10.51 -16.66
N GLN A 84 14.03 10.62 -15.52
CA GLN A 84 13.54 10.11 -14.25
C GLN A 84 12.28 10.85 -13.78
N THR A 85 12.14 12.13 -14.14
CA THR A 85 10.94 12.91 -13.82
C THR A 85 9.73 12.30 -14.52
N VAL A 86 9.83 12.03 -15.81
CA VAL A 86 8.74 11.46 -16.60
C VAL A 86 8.43 10.03 -16.16
N VAL A 87 9.48 9.24 -15.92
CA VAL A 87 9.35 7.84 -15.50
C VAL A 87 8.70 7.71 -14.12
N VAL A 88 8.87 8.66 -13.20
CA VAL A 88 8.26 8.55 -11.85
C VAL A 88 6.96 9.36 -11.74
N ALA A 89 6.93 10.58 -12.28
CA ALA A 89 5.79 11.48 -12.11
C ALA A 89 4.57 11.06 -12.94
N LEU A 90 4.77 10.53 -14.16
CA LEU A 90 3.63 10.16 -15.01
C LEU A 90 2.85 8.95 -14.45
N PRO A 91 3.50 7.87 -13.99
CA PRO A 91 2.81 6.77 -13.30
C PRO A 91 2.10 7.21 -12.03
N LEU A 92 2.75 8.08 -11.24
CA LEU A 92 2.18 8.64 -10.02
C LEU A 92 0.92 9.46 -10.33
N ALA A 93 0.99 10.39 -11.29
CA ALA A 93 -0.16 11.19 -11.69
C ALA A 93 -1.29 10.31 -12.25
N THR A 94 -0.96 9.28 -13.02
CA THR A 94 -1.95 8.33 -13.54
C THR A 94 -2.67 7.60 -12.41
N SER A 95 -1.94 7.07 -11.43
CA SER A 95 -2.53 6.44 -10.25
C SER A 95 -3.43 7.39 -9.48
N LEU A 96 -3.05 8.65 -9.35
CA LEU A 96 -3.84 9.66 -8.64
C LEU A 96 -5.19 9.88 -9.33
N VAL A 97 -5.16 10.10 -10.64
CA VAL A 97 -6.36 10.31 -11.45
C VAL A 97 -7.27 9.08 -11.41
N VAL A 98 -6.71 7.88 -11.50
CA VAL A 98 -7.46 6.63 -11.42
C VAL A 98 -8.08 6.44 -10.03
N TYR A 99 -7.33 6.67 -8.96
CA TYR A 99 -7.83 6.52 -7.60
C TYR A 99 -8.97 7.49 -7.32
N ILE A 100 -8.81 8.76 -7.67
CA ILE A 100 -9.87 9.78 -7.51
C ILE A 100 -11.06 9.44 -8.39
N GLY A 101 -10.83 9.09 -9.66
CA GLY A 101 -11.89 8.75 -10.61
C GLY A 101 -12.72 7.56 -10.13
N LEU A 102 -12.07 6.45 -9.78
CA LEU A 102 -12.77 5.27 -9.26
C LEU A 102 -13.38 5.52 -7.88
N GLY A 103 -12.73 6.30 -7.03
CA GLY A 103 -13.24 6.67 -5.71
C GLY A 103 -14.53 7.49 -5.76
N VAL A 104 -14.67 8.36 -6.76
CA VAL A 104 -15.86 9.19 -6.96
C VAL A 104 -16.93 8.47 -7.78
N LEU A 105 -16.56 7.74 -8.84
CA LEU A 105 -17.50 7.08 -9.75
C LEU A 105 -18.03 5.75 -9.21
N LEU A 106 -17.20 5.01 -8.48
CA LEU A 106 -17.49 3.65 -8.01
C LEU A 106 -17.20 3.51 -6.50
N PRO A 107 -17.82 4.35 -5.64
CA PRO A 107 -17.61 4.26 -4.20
C PRO A 107 -18.07 2.90 -3.67
N GLU A 108 -17.21 2.25 -2.89
CA GLU A 108 -17.47 0.93 -2.34
C GLU A 108 -18.16 1.10 -0.98
N ASN A 109 -19.49 0.91 -0.95
CA ASN A 109 -20.26 0.96 0.28
C ASN A 109 -20.53 -0.47 0.79
N ARG A 110 -19.85 -0.88 1.87
CA ARG A 110 -20.11 -2.16 2.54
C ARG A 110 -20.89 -1.90 3.81
N SER A 111 -22.20 -2.08 3.75
CA SER A 111 -23.10 -1.91 4.91
C SER A 111 -22.65 -2.73 6.12
N GLU A 112 -22.20 -3.96 5.91
CA GLU A 112 -21.69 -4.84 6.98
C GLU A 112 -20.48 -4.24 7.74
N VAL A 113 -19.62 -3.47 7.06
CA VAL A 113 -18.48 -2.80 7.69
C VAL A 113 -18.94 -1.57 8.46
N ASP A 114 -19.87 -0.80 7.90
CA ASP A 114 -20.45 0.36 8.58
C ASP A 114 -21.23 -0.07 9.83
N ASP A 115 -22.00 -1.16 9.75
CA ASP A 115 -22.73 -1.74 10.88
C ASP A 115 -21.78 -2.23 11.98
N LEU A 116 -20.66 -2.86 11.61
CA LEU A 116 -19.63 -3.28 12.57
C LEU A 116 -18.96 -2.08 13.24
N VAL A 117 -18.60 -1.05 12.48
CA VAL A 117 -18.01 0.19 13.01
C VAL A 117 -18.99 0.91 13.94
N ASP A 118 -20.28 0.93 13.63
CA ASP A 118 -21.32 1.54 14.46
C ASP A 118 -21.49 0.78 15.80
N SER A 119 -21.48 -0.57 15.73
CA SER A 119 -21.53 -1.42 16.93
C SER A 119 -20.33 -1.21 17.87
N LEU A 120 -19.14 -0.91 17.34
CA LEU A 120 -17.94 -0.63 18.14
C LEU A 120 -17.92 0.77 18.77
N ASN A 121 -18.66 1.73 18.21
CA ASN A 121 -18.79 3.07 18.79
C ASN A 121 -19.84 3.14 19.91
N THR A 122 -20.57 2.05 20.14
CA THR A 122 -21.60 1.94 21.18
C THR A 122 -21.08 1.04 22.30
N ASP A 123 -20.52 1.63 23.37
CA ASP A 123 -20.18 0.86 24.58
C ASP A 123 -21.46 0.41 25.30
N PRO A 124 -21.59 -0.85 25.73
CA PRO A 124 -22.68 -1.24 26.62
C PRO A 124 -22.52 -0.51 27.95
N ASP A 125 -23.54 0.24 28.38
CA ASP A 125 -23.55 1.03 29.61
C ASP A 125 -22.91 0.26 30.80
N GLU A 126 -21.74 0.73 31.24
CA GLU A 126 -20.93 0.18 32.34
C GLU A 126 -21.69 0.14 33.70
N THR A 127 -22.86 0.78 33.75
CA THR A 127 -23.75 0.87 34.91
C THR A 127 -24.39 -0.49 35.28
N ALA A 128 -24.47 -1.46 34.36
CA ALA A 128 -25.06 -2.77 34.66
C ALA A 128 -24.10 -3.78 35.33
N ALA A 129 -22.77 -3.54 35.31
CA ALA A 129 -21.76 -4.51 35.76
C ALA A 129 -21.29 -4.33 37.22
N ARG A 130 -21.71 -3.28 37.93
CA ARG A 130 -21.40 -3.07 39.36
C ARG A 130 -22.67 -3.06 40.25
N PRO A 131 -23.28 -4.23 40.48
CA PRO A 131 -23.76 -4.51 41.84
C PRO A 131 -23.68 -6.02 42.17
N ALA A 132 -22.49 -6.55 42.47
CA ALA A 132 -22.37 -7.89 43.06
C ALA A 132 -21.07 -8.14 43.84
N ALA A 133 -19.96 -7.47 43.46
CA ALA A 133 -18.64 -7.84 43.98
C ALA A 133 -18.19 -7.13 45.28
N VAL A 134 -19.06 -6.38 45.97
CA VAL A 134 -18.66 -5.55 47.14
C VAL A 134 -19.25 -6.03 48.48
N LEU A 135 -20.00 -7.14 48.53
CA LEU A 135 -20.70 -7.58 49.76
C LEU A 135 -20.42 -9.02 50.22
N SER A 136 -19.21 -9.55 50.04
CA SER A 136 -18.82 -10.83 50.68
C SER A 136 -17.46 -10.76 51.34
#